data_AF-A0A517RE00-F1
#
_entry.id   AF-A0A517RE00-F1
#
_cell.length_a   1.000
_cell.length_b   1.000
_cell.length_c   1.000
_cell.angle_alpha   90.00
_cell.angle_beta   90.00
_cell.angle_gamma   90.00
#
_symmetry.space_group_name_H-M   'P 1'
#
loop_
_entity.id
_entity.type
_entity.pdbx_description
1 polymer ?
#
loop_
_entity_poly.entity_id
_entity_poly.type
_entity_poly.pdbx_seq_one_letter_code
_entity_poly.pdbx_strand_id
1 'polypeptide(L)'
;MKKFEFQFESVLKMRRHKRSLCRQLLGEILQTDQRLIEQRLQLEQLRQEQFQEIRLRQSAGVVDIDGATSLRFYAGQLQSQIQNVIANRKIIEKQIIACRQALARAEQDVKAMEKLSDKHRDEFLYAQNRKEEMELEETWSATQQMGVVR
;
A
#
# COMPACT_ATOMS: atom_id res chain seq x y z
N MET A 1 -24.46 -14.04 30.29
CA MET A 1 -24.30 -12.82 29.46
C MET A 1 -24.14 -13.21 28.00
N LYS A 2 -24.95 -12.64 27.09
CA LYS A 2 -24.76 -12.85 25.65
C LYS A 2 -23.46 -12.16 25.21
N LYS A 3 -22.70 -12.78 24.31
CA LYS A 3 -21.53 -12.14 23.69
C LYS A 3 -21.99 -11.25 22.54
N PHE A 4 -21.32 -10.10 22.35
CA PHE A 4 -21.55 -9.24 21.20
C PHE A 4 -21.05 -9.93 19.93
N GLU A 5 -21.91 -9.99 18.91
CA GLU A 5 -21.56 -10.49 17.58
C GLU A 5 -21.94 -9.45 16.53
N PHE A 6 -20.94 -8.98 15.78
CA PHE A 6 -21.17 -8.03 14.72
C PHE A 6 -21.64 -8.75 13.46
N GLN A 7 -22.86 -8.44 13.01
CA GLN A 7 -23.51 -9.11 11.87
C GLN A 7 -22.72 -9.00 10.55
N PHE A 8 -21.87 -7.98 10.40
CA PHE A 8 -21.06 -7.76 9.20
C PHE A 8 -19.57 -8.07 9.40
N GLU A 9 -19.22 -8.91 10.37
CA GLU A 9 -17.82 -9.26 10.67
C GLU A 9 -17.10 -9.89 9.46
N SER A 10 -17.80 -10.74 8.69
CA SER A 10 -17.25 -11.32 7.45
C SER A 10 -16.90 -10.26 6.41
N VAL A 11 -17.75 -9.25 6.25
CA VAL A 11 -17.54 -8.12 5.34
C VAL A 11 -16.37 -7.26 5.82
N LEU A 12 -16.27 -6.99 7.13
CA LEU A 12 -15.15 -6.25 7.70
C LEU A 12 -13.82 -6.98 7.49
N LYS A 13 -13.77 -8.31 7.71
CA LYS A 13 -12.60 -9.14 7.42
C LYS A 13 -12.19 -9.07 5.95
N MET A 14 -13.14 -9.22 5.03
CA MET A 14 -12.90 -9.11 3.59
C MET A 14 -12.33 -7.73 3.22
N ARG A 15 -12.89 -6.64 3.75
CA ARG A 15 -12.39 -5.27 3.46
C ARG A 15 -10.99 -5.05 4.02
N ARG A 16 -10.70 -5.54 5.22
CA ARG A 16 -9.34 -5.51 5.81
C ARG A 16 -8.34 -6.27 4.95
N HIS A 17 -8.73 -7.44 4.45
CA HIS A 17 -7.91 -8.22 3.53
C HIS A 17 -7.65 -7.45 2.22
N LYS A 18 -8.68 -6.86 1.61
CA LYS A 18 -8.55 -6.01 0.41
C LYS A 18 -7.59 -4.84 0.64
N ARG A 19 -7.69 -4.15 1.78
CA ARG A 19 -6.72 -3.10 2.16
C ARG A 19 -5.30 -3.64 2.22
N SER A 20 -5.10 -4.82 2.81
CA SER A 20 -3.79 -5.47 2.88
C SER A 20 -3.23 -5.75 1.48
N LEU A 21 -4.05 -6.28 0.59
CA LEU A 21 -3.66 -6.55 -0.80
C LEU A 21 -3.26 -5.27 -1.53
N CYS A 22 -4.03 -4.18 -1.38
CA CYS A 22 -3.67 -2.89 -1.96
C CYS A 22 -2.32 -2.36 -1.44
N ARG A 23 -2.00 -2.57 -0.15
CA ARG A 23 -0.70 -2.18 0.42
C ARG A 23 0.44 -3.00 -0.16
N GLN A 24 0.24 -4.31 -0.27
CA GLN A 24 1.24 -5.20 -0.86
C GLN A 24 1.53 -4.81 -2.31
N LEU A 25 0.48 -4.64 -3.13
CA LEU A 25 0.62 -4.26 -4.53
C LEU A 25 1.33 -2.90 -4.68
N LEU A 26 1.00 -1.92 -3.85
CA LEU A 26 1.70 -0.63 -3.85
C LEU A 26 3.20 -0.82 -3.52
N GLY A 27 3.53 -1.68 -2.56
CA GLY A 27 4.92 -2.01 -2.23
C GLY A 27 5.68 -2.62 -3.40
N GLU A 28 5.08 -3.60 -4.08
CA GLU A 28 5.68 -4.27 -5.25
C GLU A 28 5.94 -3.28 -6.41
N ILE A 29 5.00 -2.37 -6.66
CA ILE A 29 5.12 -1.36 -7.71
C ILE A 29 6.21 -0.33 -7.34
N LEU A 30 6.27 0.11 -6.08
CA LEU A 30 7.32 1.02 -5.62
C LEU A 30 8.72 0.38 -5.73
N GLN A 31 8.84 -0.90 -5.39
CA GLN A 31 10.09 -1.63 -5.57
C GLN A 31 10.48 -1.71 -7.06
N THR A 32 9.50 -1.89 -7.94
CA THR A 32 9.73 -1.91 -9.39
C THR A 32 10.19 -0.54 -9.92
N ASP A 33 9.57 0.56 -9.48
CA ASP A 33 10.02 1.92 -9.81
C ASP A 33 11.47 2.15 -9.39
N GLN A 34 11.81 1.75 -8.15
CA GLN A 34 13.16 1.90 -7.62
C GLN A 34 14.19 1.12 -8.44
N ARG A 35 13.89 -0.13 -8.83
CA ARG A 35 14.76 -0.91 -9.72
C ARG A 35 14.96 -0.24 -11.09
N LEU A 36 13.92 0.37 -11.65
CA LEU A 36 14.04 1.11 -12.92
C LEU A 36 14.92 2.36 -12.78
N ILE A 37 14.84 3.07 -11.64
CA ILE A 37 15.72 4.21 -11.34
C ILE A 37 17.18 3.76 -11.29
N GLU A 38 17.46 2.68 -10.55
CA GLU A 38 18.79 2.10 -10.43
C GLU A 38 19.34 1.64 -11.79
N GLN A 39 18.51 0.92 -12.56
CA GLN A 39 18.88 0.49 -13.91
C GLN A 39 19.20 1.68 -14.82
N ARG A 40 18.43 2.77 -14.75
CA ARG A 40 18.70 3.98 -15.54
C ARG A 40 20.06 4.57 -15.18
N LEU A 41 20.35 4.70 -13.89
CA LEU A 41 21.62 5.24 -13.41
C LEU A 41 22.81 4.40 -13.88
N GLN A 42 22.69 3.07 -13.81
CA GLN A 42 23.72 2.15 -14.30
C GLN A 42 23.96 2.34 -15.81
N LEU A 43 22.91 2.42 -16.61
CA LEU A 43 23.03 2.64 -18.06
C LEU A 43 23.63 4.02 -18.39
N GLU A 44 23.25 5.05 -17.64
CA GLU A 44 23.80 6.40 -17.77
C GLU A 44 25.31 6.41 -17.47
N GLN A 45 25.73 5.73 -16.40
CA GLN A 45 27.14 5.58 -16.05
C GLN A 45 27.91 4.82 -17.13
N LEU A 46 27.43 3.64 -17.57
CA LEU A 46 28.06 2.87 -18.64
C LEU A 46 28.23 3.71 -19.91
N ARG A 47 27.21 4.50 -20.26
CA ARG A 47 27.26 5.38 -21.43
C ARG A 47 28.31 6.48 -21.27
N GLN A 48 28.45 7.06 -20.07
CA GLN A 48 29.50 8.04 -19.79
C GLN A 48 30.90 7.43 -19.91
N GLU A 49 31.09 6.21 -19.40
CA GLU A 49 32.35 5.46 -19.54
C GLU A 49 32.73 5.26 -21.01
N GLN A 50 31.77 4.90 -21.88
CA GLN A 50 32.04 4.79 -23.32
C GLN A 50 32.51 6.11 -23.94
N PHE A 51 31.92 7.24 -23.55
CA PHE A 51 32.34 8.56 -24.03
C PHE A 51 33.69 9.02 -23.46
N GLN A 52 34.07 8.57 -22.26
CA GLN A 52 35.40 8.81 -21.71
C GLN A 52 36.44 8.00 -22.49
N GLU A 53 36.16 6.72 -22.76
CA GLU A 53 37.03 5.86 -23.56
C GLU A 53 37.26 6.42 -24.97
N ILE A 54 36.20 6.88 -25.65
CA ILE A 54 36.33 7.56 -26.96
C ILE A 54 37.28 8.76 -26.86
N ARG A 55 37.15 9.59 -25.83
CA ARG A 55 38.00 10.78 -25.64
C ARG A 55 39.45 10.41 -25.37
N LEU A 56 39.70 9.39 -24.55
CA LEU A 56 41.04 8.91 -24.25
C LEU A 56 41.74 8.41 -25.52
N ARG A 57 41.07 7.59 -26.34
CA ARG A 57 41.62 7.09 -27.61
C ARG A 57 41.94 8.22 -28.59
N GLN A 58 41.06 9.22 -28.69
CA GLN A 58 41.29 10.38 -29.55
C GLN A 58 42.47 11.24 -29.10
N SER A 59 42.69 11.36 -27.79
CA SER A 59 43.79 12.15 -27.22
C SER A 59 45.18 11.54 -27.47
N ALA A 60 45.27 10.23 -27.69
CA ALA A 60 46.52 9.51 -27.91
C ALA A 60 47.12 9.72 -29.32
N GLY A 61 46.44 10.48 -30.20
CA GLY A 61 46.93 10.80 -31.55
C GLY A 61 46.87 9.64 -32.56
N VAL A 62 46.51 8.44 -32.12
CA VAL A 62 46.29 7.27 -32.97
C VAL A 62 44.80 7.20 -33.32
N VAL A 63 44.48 7.39 -34.60
CA VAL A 63 43.08 7.39 -35.06
C VAL A 63 42.63 5.94 -35.32
N ASP A 64 42.13 5.28 -34.27
CA ASP A 64 41.38 4.02 -34.38
C ASP A 64 39.91 4.30 -34.75
N ILE A 65 39.64 4.38 -36.07
CA ILE A 65 38.31 4.70 -36.61
C ILE A 65 37.29 3.60 -36.26
N ASP A 66 37.68 2.34 -36.37
CA ASP A 66 36.78 1.19 -36.18
C ASP A 66 36.40 1.03 -34.71
N GLY A 67 37.35 1.17 -33.79
CA GLY A 67 37.09 1.15 -32.35
C GLY A 67 36.22 2.32 -31.90
N ALA A 68 36.51 3.54 -32.39
CA ALA A 68 35.69 4.71 -32.09
C ALA A 68 34.24 4.58 -32.62
N THR A 69 34.07 3.98 -33.80
CA THR A 69 32.74 3.73 -34.39
C THR A 69 31.96 2.71 -33.57
N SER A 70 32.60 1.61 -33.16
CA SER A 70 31.98 0.57 -32.32
C SER A 70 31.53 1.12 -30.96
N LEU A 71 32.37 1.92 -30.30
CA LEU A 71 32.03 2.56 -29.02
C LEU A 71 30.85 3.53 -29.15
N ARG A 72 30.80 4.34 -30.22
CA ARG A 72 29.67 5.24 -30.47
C ARG A 72 28.38 4.49 -30.75
N PHE A 73 28.45 3.41 -31.53
CA PHE A 73 27.30 2.55 -31.79
C PHE A 73 26.75 1.97 -30.49
N TYR A 74 27.61 1.41 -29.64
CA TYR A 74 27.22 0.89 -28.34
C TYR A 74 26.63 1.98 -27.41
N ALA A 75 27.24 3.17 -27.37
CA ALA A 75 26.68 4.31 -26.63
C ALA A 75 25.28 4.72 -27.15
N GLY A 76 25.01 4.56 -28.45
CA GLY A 76 23.70 4.73 -29.05
C GLY A 76 22.68 3.66 -28.60
N GLN A 77 23.10 2.40 -28.50
CA GLN A 77 22.28 1.32 -27.96
C GLN A 77 21.92 1.58 -26.49
N LEU A 78 22.90 1.99 -25.67
CA LEU A 78 22.67 2.38 -24.28
C LEU A 78 21.67 3.54 -24.18
N GLN A 79 21.76 4.54 -25.06
CA GLN A 79 20.79 5.63 -25.11
C GLN A 79 19.36 5.12 -25.40
N SER A 80 19.20 4.19 -26.33
CA SER A 80 17.90 3.58 -26.62
C SER A 80 17.35 2.82 -25.41
N GLN A 81 18.20 2.05 -24.71
CA GLN A 81 17.80 1.36 -23.48
C GLN A 81 17.39 2.34 -22.38
N ILE A 82 18.11 3.45 -22.18
CA ILE A 82 17.74 4.51 -21.23
C ILE A 82 16.35 5.06 -21.56
N GLN A 83 16.05 5.34 -22.84
CA GLN A 83 14.73 5.83 -23.24
C GLN A 83 13.63 4.81 -22.95
N ASN A 84 13.88 3.52 -23.15
CA ASN A 84 12.94 2.45 -22.81
C ASN A 84 12.67 2.40 -21.30
N VAL A 85 13.70 2.51 -20.47
CA VAL A 85 13.55 2.57 -19.00
C VAL A 85 12.72 3.79 -18.59
N ILE A 86 12.98 4.96 -19.17
CA ILE A 86 12.20 6.18 -18.92
C ILE A 86 10.73 6.00 -19.31
N ALA A 87 10.46 5.39 -20.47
CA ALA A 87 9.10 5.12 -20.93
C ALA A 87 8.37 4.15 -19.99
N ASN A 88 9.02 3.06 -19.59
CA ASN A 88 8.49 2.10 -18.64
C ASN A 88 8.20 2.75 -17.28
N ARG A 89 9.09 3.62 -16.81
CA ARG A 89 8.90 4.34 -15.55
C ARG A 89 7.65 5.23 -15.57
N LYS A 90 7.37 5.91 -16.68
CA LYS A 90 6.12 6.70 -16.84
C LYS A 90 4.86 5.83 -16.72
N ILE A 91 4.92 4.56 -17.14
CA ILE A 91 3.82 3.61 -16.97
C ILE A 91 3.67 3.24 -15.48
N ILE A 92 4.78 2.93 -14.81
CA ILE A 92 4.80 2.62 -13.38
C ILE A 92 4.29 3.80 -12.54
N GLU A 93 4.68 5.04 -12.84
CA GLU A 93 4.20 6.24 -12.14
C GLU A 93 2.66 6.36 -12.17
N LYS A 94 2.04 6.07 -13.34
CA LYS A 94 0.57 6.02 -13.45
C LYS A 94 -0.03 4.92 -12.59
N GLN A 95 0.61 3.74 -12.54
CA GLN A 95 0.16 2.62 -11.70
C GLN A 95 0.28 2.94 -10.20
N ILE A 96 1.34 3.64 -9.77
CA ILE A 96 1.52 4.10 -8.39
C ILE A 96 0.36 5.00 -8.00
N ILE A 97 0.00 5.98 -8.84
CA ILE A 97 -1.12 6.89 -8.57
C ILE A 97 -2.43 6.11 -8.43
N ALA A 98 -2.71 5.19 -9.36
CA ALA A 98 -3.91 4.36 -9.31
C ALA A 98 -3.95 3.50 -8.03
N CYS A 99 -2.83 2.90 -7.64
CA CYS A 99 -2.75 2.07 -6.43
C CYS A 99 -2.92 2.89 -5.15
N ARG A 100 -2.36 4.10 -5.09
CA ARG A 100 -2.58 5.03 -3.96
C ARG A 100 -4.06 5.39 -3.81
N GLN A 101 -4.74 5.67 -4.92
CA GLN A 101 -6.18 5.95 -4.90
C GLN A 101 -6.99 4.72 -4.46
N ALA A 102 -6.65 3.53 -4.96
CA ALA A 102 -7.31 2.28 -4.57
C ALA A 102 -7.10 1.96 -3.08
N LEU A 103 -5.89 2.19 -2.55
CA LEU A 103 -5.59 2.02 -1.14
C LEU A 103 -6.38 3.01 -0.28
N ALA A 104 -6.42 4.29 -0.65
CA ALA A 104 -7.18 5.30 0.08
C ALA A 104 -8.67 4.94 0.18
N ARG A 105 -9.27 4.45 -0.92
CA ARG A 105 -10.66 3.95 -0.92
C ARG A 105 -10.83 2.75 0.00
N ALA A 106 -9.93 1.77 -0.07
CA ALA A 106 -9.99 0.59 0.79
C ALA A 106 -9.84 0.96 2.29
N GLU A 107 -9.04 1.97 2.62
CA GLU A 107 -8.92 2.49 3.99
C GLU A 107 -10.20 3.17 4.47
N GLN A 108 -10.83 3.98 3.62
CA GLN A 108 -12.12 4.59 3.91
C GLN A 108 -13.20 3.52 4.14
N ASP A 109 -13.26 2.50 3.29
CA ASP A 109 -14.23 1.39 3.39
C ASP A 109 -14.08 0.59 4.69
N VAL A 110 -12.85 0.35 5.14
CA VAL A 110 -12.57 -0.31 6.42
C VAL A 110 -12.97 0.59 7.57
N LYS A 111 -12.56 1.86 7.56
CA LYS A 111 -12.87 2.81 8.63
C LYS A 111 -14.38 3.02 8.80
N ALA A 112 -15.12 3.05 7.70
CA ALA A 112 -16.58 3.13 7.74
C ALA A 112 -17.21 1.91 8.43
N MET A 113 -16.71 0.70 8.13
CA MET A 113 -17.20 -0.53 8.77
C MET A 113 -16.79 -0.65 10.23
N GLU A 114 -15.59 -0.22 10.60
CA GLU A 114 -15.14 -0.20 11.99
C GLU A 114 -16.02 0.73 12.82
N LYS A 115 -16.29 1.94 12.32
CA LYS A 115 -17.24 2.87 12.97
C LYS A 115 -18.65 2.28 13.10
N LEU A 116 -19.13 1.52 12.11
CA LEU A 116 -20.42 0.86 12.19
C LEU A 116 -20.41 -0.24 13.26
N SER A 117 -19.36 -1.03 13.32
CA SER A 117 -19.16 -2.05 14.34
C SER A 117 -19.14 -1.45 15.75
N ASP A 118 -18.44 -0.32 15.93
CA ASP A 118 -18.36 0.37 17.22
C ASP A 118 -19.75 0.85 17.66
N LYS A 119 -20.53 1.46 16.76
CA LYS A 119 -21.91 1.87 17.06
C LYS A 119 -22.80 0.71 17.49
N HIS A 120 -22.76 -0.41 16.76
CA HIS A 120 -23.54 -1.61 17.12
C HIS A 120 -23.12 -2.17 18.47
N ARG A 121 -21.82 -2.06 18.81
CA ARG A 121 -21.30 -2.49 20.10
C ARG A 121 -21.80 -1.60 21.23
N ASP A 122 -21.80 -0.29 21.03
CA ASP A 122 -22.30 0.67 22.02
C ASP A 122 -23.80 0.47 22.28
N GLU A 123 -24.59 0.26 21.22
CA GLU A 123 -26.02 -0.08 21.32
C GLU A 123 -26.26 -1.39 22.08
N PHE A 124 -25.45 -2.41 21.81
CA PHE A 124 -25.53 -3.69 22.50
C PHE A 124 -25.23 -3.55 23.99
N LEU A 125 -24.16 -2.82 24.34
CA LEU A 125 -23.77 -2.56 25.73
C LEU A 125 -24.84 -1.76 26.47
N TYR A 126 -25.39 -0.72 25.84
CA TYR A 126 -26.48 0.07 26.40
C TYR A 126 -27.71 -0.81 26.69
N ALA A 127 -28.10 -1.65 25.74
CA ALA A 127 -29.24 -2.56 25.92
C ALA A 127 -28.98 -3.63 27.00
N GLN A 128 -27.73 -4.08 27.16
CA GLN A 128 -27.34 -5.01 28.21
C GLN A 128 -27.42 -4.35 29.59
N ASN A 129 -26.79 -3.18 29.76
CA ASN A 129 -26.80 -2.43 31.02
C ASN A 129 -28.23 -2.13 31.47
N ARG A 130 -29.09 -1.68 30.55
CA ARG A 130 -30.50 -1.40 30.86
C ARG A 130 -31.25 -2.63 31.35
N LYS A 131 -30.94 -3.83 30.84
CA LYS A 131 -31.55 -5.09 31.32
C LYS A 131 -31.04 -5.45 32.71
N GLU A 132 -29.74 -5.33 32.92
CA GLU A 132 -29.12 -5.59 34.22
C GLU A 132 -29.67 -4.63 35.30
N GLU A 133 -29.87 -3.36 34.97
CA GLU A 133 -30.53 -2.37 35.84
C GLU A 133 -31.97 -2.77 36.19
N MET A 134 -32.78 -3.18 35.19
CA MET A 134 -34.15 -3.65 35.43
C MET A 134 -34.18 -4.92 36.31
N GLU A 135 -33.30 -5.89 36.06
CA GLU A 135 -33.18 -7.11 36.87
C GLU A 135 -32.78 -6.79 38.33
N LEU A 136 -31.91 -5.80 38.53
CA LEU A 136 -31.51 -5.31 39.86
C LEU A 136 -32.67 -4.62 40.59
N GLU A 137 -33.46 -3.78 39.91
CA GLU A 137 -34.65 -3.15 40.50
C GLU A 137 -35.71 -4.18 40.89
N GLU A 138 -35.99 -5.15 40.01
CA GLU A 138 -36.94 -6.24 40.28
C GLU A 138 -36.51 -7.08 41.49
N THR A 139 -35.23 -7.47 41.56
CA THR A 139 -34.70 -8.23 42.70
C THR A 139 -34.73 -7.43 44.01
N TRP A 140 -34.39 -6.14 43.97
CA TRP A 140 -34.47 -5.27 45.15
C TRP A 140 -35.91 -5.10 45.64
N SER A 141 -36.85 -4.84 44.73
CA SER A 141 -38.29 -4.76 45.01
C SER A 141 -38.82 -6.05 45.67
N ALA A 142 -38.48 -7.21 45.10
CA ALA A 142 -38.89 -8.51 45.62
C ALA A 142 -38.34 -8.77 47.05
N THR A 143 -37.09 -8.40 47.31
CA THR A 143 -36.50 -8.55 48.66
C THR A 143 -37.15 -7.63 49.70
N GLN A 144 -37.55 -6.41 49.32
CA GLN A 144 -38.28 -5.51 50.22
C GLN A 144 -39.68 -6.02 50.54
N GLN A 145 -40.41 -6.53 49.55
CA GLN A 145 -41.74 -7.11 49.78
C GLN A 145 -41.71 -8.32 50.70
N MET A 146 -40.66 -9.16 50.62
CA MET A 146 -40.49 -10.29 51.54
C MET A 146 -40.07 -9.87 52.97
N GLY A 147 -39.42 -8.71 53.13
CA GLY A 147 -39.00 -8.18 54.43
C GLY A 147 -40.12 -7.53 55.27
N VAL A 148 -41.26 -7.19 54.66
CA VAL A 148 -42.40 -6.53 55.33
C VAL A 148 -43.44 -7.53 55.88
N VAL A 149 -43.28 -8.84 55.62
CA VAL A 149 -44.17 -9.92 56.11
C VAL A 149 -43.64 -10.57 57.40
N ARG A 150 -43.08 -9.78 58.33
CA ARG A 150 -42.71 -10.26 59.67
C ARG A 150 -43.35 -9.45 60.78
#